data_AF-K9WXC5-F1
#
_entry.id   AF-K9WXC5-F1
#
_cell.length_a   1.000
_cell.length_b   1.000
_cell.length_c   1.000
_cell.angle_alpha   90.00
_cell.angle_beta   90.00
_cell.angle_gamma   90.00
#
_symmetry.space_group_name_H-M   'P 1'
#
loop_
_entity.id
_entity.type
_entity.pdbx_description
1 polymer ?
#
loop_
_entity_poly.entity_id
_entity_poly.type
_entity_poly.pdbx_seq_one_letter_code
_entity_poly.pdbx_strand_id
1 'polypeptide(L)'
;MKMLKPQSIMPQLLKGKMEIVNSQINSISVDAESNHARGKKLPTKVEIQNWLANYLVEQLDLNPARVDVSIPFERYGIDSAAAIVLVGDLKDWLEIDLEPTLIYDYPSIEELARHLNDSIRAEYS
;
A
#
# COMPACT_ATOMS: atom_id res chain seq x y z
N MET A 1 -73.31 25.13 -18.64
CA MET A 1 -72.46 24.31 -19.55
C MET A 1 -71.36 23.71 -18.69
N LYS A 2 -71.14 22.39 -18.49
CA LYS A 2 -71.38 21.18 -19.33
C LYS A 2 -70.87 21.41 -20.77
N MET A 3 -69.89 20.70 -21.34
CA MET A 3 -69.21 19.43 -20.98
C MET A 3 -67.80 19.41 -21.68
N LEU A 4 -66.96 18.36 -21.80
CA LEU A 4 -67.18 16.90 -21.72
C LEU A 4 -66.02 16.10 -21.05
N LYS A 5 -65.11 15.46 -21.81
CA LYS A 5 -64.08 14.42 -21.48
C LYS A 5 -63.03 14.38 -22.65
N PRO A 6 -61.82 13.74 -22.61
CA PRO A 6 -61.53 12.37 -22.09
C PRO A 6 -60.15 12.11 -21.43
N GLN A 7 -59.90 10.83 -21.10
CA GLN A 7 -58.68 10.32 -20.45
C GLN A 7 -57.45 10.25 -21.38
N SER A 8 -56.24 10.36 -20.82
CA SER A 8 -55.10 9.52 -21.22
C SER A 8 -53.95 9.48 -20.19
N ILE A 9 -53.62 8.26 -19.78
CA ILE A 9 -52.26 7.70 -19.61
C ILE A 9 -51.31 8.42 -18.63
N MET A 10 -50.97 7.72 -17.54
CA MET A 10 -49.67 7.86 -16.87
C MET A 10 -48.59 7.15 -17.69
N PRO A 11 -47.43 7.79 -17.92
CA PRO A 11 -46.19 7.03 -18.07
C PRO A 11 -45.04 7.63 -17.24
N GLN A 12 -44.48 6.78 -16.36
CA GLN A 12 -43.07 6.71 -15.98
C GLN A 12 -42.33 8.01 -15.60
N LEU A 13 -42.05 8.14 -14.30
CA LEU A 13 -41.02 9.03 -13.76
C LEU A 13 -39.69 8.81 -14.52
N LEU A 14 -39.20 9.85 -15.20
CA LEU A 14 -38.13 9.77 -16.18
C LEU A 14 -36.78 9.39 -15.55
N LYS A 15 -36.19 8.26 -15.97
CA LYS A 15 -34.77 7.94 -15.70
C LYS A 15 -33.88 8.98 -16.39
N GLY A 16 -32.94 9.60 -15.67
CA GLY A 16 -31.99 10.51 -16.30
C GLY A 16 -30.93 11.11 -15.38
N LYS A 17 -29.89 10.34 -15.06
CA LYS A 17 -28.52 10.81 -14.78
C LYS A 17 -28.35 12.05 -13.88
N MET A 18 -28.34 11.84 -12.56
CA MET A 18 -27.47 12.63 -11.67
C MET A 18 -26.09 11.95 -11.64
N GLU A 19 -25.37 12.08 -12.76
CA GLU A 19 -24.00 11.61 -12.96
C GLU A 19 -23.20 12.81 -13.47
N ILE A 20 -21.96 12.96 -12.97
CA ILE A 20 -21.12 14.17 -13.01
C ILE A 20 -21.67 15.32 -12.12
N VAL A 21 -20.91 15.89 -11.18
CA VAL A 21 -19.46 16.06 -11.14
C VAL A 21 -18.86 15.58 -9.80
N ASN A 22 -18.42 14.33 -9.74
CA ASN A 22 -17.35 13.95 -8.80
C ASN A 22 -16.01 14.12 -9.52
N SER A 23 -15.63 15.38 -9.77
CA SER A 23 -14.39 15.75 -10.46
C SER A 23 -13.90 17.10 -9.93
N GLN A 24 -13.10 16.99 -8.86
CA GLN A 24 -11.96 17.84 -8.48
C GLN A 24 -11.56 17.58 -7.02
N ILE A 25 -11.21 16.32 -6.72
CA ILE A 25 -10.00 16.12 -5.91
C ILE A 25 -8.92 15.84 -6.94
N ASN A 26 -8.16 16.88 -7.25
CA ASN A 26 -7.10 16.82 -8.24
C ASN A 26 -6.10 15.74 -7.87
N SER A 27 -5.68 15.00 -8.90
CA SER A 27 -4.38 14.38 -9.05
C SER A 27 -3.27 15.04 -8.22
N ILE A 28 -3.02 14.48 -7.03
CA ILE A 28 -1.70 14.44 -6.44
C ILE A 28 -1.43 12.99 -6.06
N SER A 29 -0.74 12.31 -6.98
CA SER A 29 0.01 11.10 -6.71
C SER A 29 1.00 11.35 -5.58
N VAL A 30 0.61 10.97 -4.36
CA VAL A 30 1.50 10.46 -3.32
C VAL A 30 0.76 9.31 -2.64
N ASP A 31 1.25 8.08 -2.77
CA ASP A 31 0.63 6.86 -2.24
C ASP A 31 0.95 6.68 -0.73
N ALA A 32 1.11 7.80 -0.03
CA ALA A 32 1.76 7.93 1.27
C ALA A 32 0.98 8.87 2.21
N GLU A 33 -0.31 8.59 2.42
CA GLU A 33 -1.05 9.13 3.57
C GLU A 33 -1.66 8.01 4.43
N SER A 34 -0.84 7.54 5.37
CA SER A 34 -1.17 7.21 6.77
C SER A 34 -2.63 6.84 7.10
N ASN A 35 -3.05 5.62 6.72
CA ASN A 35 -4.35 5.06 7.10
C ASN A 35 -4.26 4.00 8.22
N HIS A 36 -3.57 4.30 9.31
CA HIS A 36 -3.41 3.41 10.48
C HIS A 36 -4.68 3.33 11.38
N ALA A 37 -5.89 3.34 10.80
CA ALA A 37 -7.13 3.51 11.58
C ALA A 37 -8.42 2.85 11.01
N ARG A 38 -8.35 1.65 10.40
CA ARG A 38 -9.56 0.80 10.24
C ARG A 38 -9.27 -0.71 10.05
N GLY A 39 -9.08 -1.43 11.15
CA GLY A 39 -8.94 -2.89 11.16
C GLY A 39 -7.51 -3.37 10.87
N LYS A 40 -7.12 -4.52 11.47
CA LYS A 40 -5.79 -5.13 11.32
C LYS A 40 -5.67 -5.76 9.94
N LYS A 41 -5.48 -4.92 8.90
CA LYS A 41 -5.25 -5.36 7.53
C LYS A 41 -3.80 -5.82 7.43
N LEU A 42 -3.60 -7.05 6.97
CA LEU A 42 -2.25 -7.61 6.76
C LEU A 42 -1.48 -6.68 5.79
N PRO A 43 -0.25 -6.27 6.14
CA PRO A 43 0.51 -5.34 5.32
C PRO A 43 0.85 -5.98 3.97
N THR A 44 0.57 -5.24 2.91
CA THR A 44 0.81 -5.68 1.53
C THR A 44 2.27 -5.52 1.14
N LYS A 45 2.73 -6.24 0.08
CA LYS A 45 4.07 -6.05 -0.50
C LYS A 45 4.45 -4.57 -0.63
N VAL A 46 3.55 -3.72 -1.13
CA VAL A 46 3.81 -2.28 -1.33
C VAL A 46 4.03 -1.54 0.00
N GLU A 47 3.26 -1.84 1.04
CA GLU A 47 3.45 -1.26 2.38
C GLU A 47 4.80 -1.69 2.98
N ILE A 48 5.20 -2.95 2.79
CA ILE A 48 6.51 -3.46 3.23
C ILE A 48 7.65 -2.80 2.44
N GLN A 49 7.51 -2.63 1.12
CA GLN A 49 8.49 -1.92 0.28
C GLN A 49 8.63 -0.45 0.69
N ASN A 50 7.52 0.23 0.99
CA ASN A 50 7.53 1.62 1.45
C ASN A 50 8.17 1.75 2.84
N TRP A 51 7.88 0.82 3.77
CA TRP A 51 8.52 0.77 5.09
C TRP A 51 10.04 0.60 4.95
N LEU A 52 10.48 -0.39 4.16
CA LEU A 52 11.90 -0.66 3.89
C LEU A 52 12.59 0.54 3.24
N ALA A 53 11.93 1.20 2.28
CA ALA A 53 12.47 2.39 1.63
C ALA A 53 12.59 3.58 2.62
N ASN A 54 11.59 3.80 3.48
CA ASN A 54 11.63 4.85 4.50
C ASN A 54 12.74 4.60 5.52
N TYR A 55 12.91 3.35 5.98
CA TYR A 55 14.01 2.97 6.86
C TYR A 55 15.38 3.29 6.22
N LEU A 56 15.59 2.99 4.93
CA LEU A 56 16.83 3.33 4.24
C LEU A 56 17.03 4.86 4.09
N VAL A 57 15.96 5.63 3.88
CA VAL A 57 16.01 7.10 3.88
C VAL A 57 16.43 7.63 5.24
N GLU A 58 15.83 7.14 6.33
CA GLU A 58 16.06 7.61 7.69
C GLU A 58 17.42 7.18 8.27
N GLN A 59 17.85 5.94 8.01
CA GLN A 59 19.08 5.39 8.60
C GLN A 59 20.35 5.70 7.80
N LEU A 60 20.23 5.95 6.49
CA LEU A 60 21.38 6.19 5.60
C LEU A 60 21.39 7.60 4.99
N ASP A 61 20.49 8.49 5.42
CA ASP A 61 20.29 9.86 4.87
C ASP A 61 20.12 9.86 3.34
N LEU A 62 19.50 8.81 2.81
CA LEU A 62 19.31 8.64 1.37
C LEU A 62 18.12 9.45 0.87
N ASN A 63 18.25 10.02 -0.33
CA ASN A 63 17.10 10.63 -0.99
C ASN A 63 16.08 9.53 -1.39
N PRO A 64 14.78 9.62 -1.03
CA PRO A 64 13.77 8.62 -1.42
C PRO A 64 13.71 8.38 -2.93
N ALA A 65 13.95 9.40 -3.75
CA ALA A 65 14.01 9.27 -5.22
C ALA A 65 15.26 8.53 -5.74
N ARG A 66 16.16 8.10 -4.85
CA ARG A 66 17.34 7.25 -5.13
C ARG A 66 17.25 5.87 -4.49
N VAL A 67 16.21 5.59 -3.71
CA VAL A 67 15.94 4.24 -3.20
C VAL A 67 15.19 3.45 -4.28
N ASP A 68 15.88 2.47 -4.84
CA ASP A 68 15.41 1.58 -5.89
C ASP A 68 15.21 0.20 -5.27
N VAL A 69 13.99 -0.32 -5.35
CA VAL A 69 13.61 -1.56 -4.69
C VAL A 69 14.27 -2.81 -5.28
N SER A 70 14.89 -2.70 -6.46
CA SER A 70 15.59 -3.80 -7.14
C SER A 70 17.09 -3.84 -6.79
N ILE A 71 17.63 -2.82 -6.12
CA ILE A 71 19.04 -2.74 -5.76
C ILE A 71 19.29 -3.49 -4.43
N PRO A 72 20.40 -4.24 -4.31
CA PRO A 72 20.77 -4.91 -3.08
C PRO A 72 21.03 -3.98 -1.88
N PHE A 73 20.66 -4.40 -0.66
CA PHE A 73 20.94 -3.67 0.59
C PHE A 73 22.43 -3.36 0.77
N GLU A 74 23.33 -4.28 0.42
CA GLU A 74 24.79 -4.06 0.43
C GLU A 74 25.23 -2.87 -0.43
N ARG A 75 24.53 -2.59 -1.54
CA ARG A 75 24.83 -1.47 -2.44
C ARG A 75 24.42 -0.12 -1.87
N TYR A 76 23.56 -0.11 -0.85
CA TYR A 76 23.25 1.05 -0.01
C TYR A 76 24.22 1.22 1.16
N GLY A 77 25.10 0.24 1.43
CA GLY A 77 25.99 0.26 2.58
C GLY A 77 25.39 -0.38 3.84
N ILE A 78 24.32 -1.16 3.72
CA ILE A 78 23.83 -2.00 4.82
C ILE A 78 24.84 -3.11 5.08
N ASP A 79 25.53 -3.03 6.20
CA ASP A 79 26.40 -4.09 6.74
C ASP A 79 25.59 -5.09 7.59
N SER A 80 26.20 -6.23 7.90
CA SER A 80 25.68 -7.30 8.79
C SER A 80 25.04 -6.78 10.07
N ALA A 81 25.61 -5.74 10.71
CA ALA A 81 25.05 -5.16 11.93
C ALA A 81 23.76 -4.36 11.64
N ALA A 82 23.76 -3.54 10.59
CA ALA A 82 22.60 -2.74 10.19
C ALA A 82 21.45 -3.62 9.66
N ALA A 83 21.78 -4.75 9.04
CA ALA A 83 20.83 -5.78 8.62
C ALA A 83 20.07 -6.42 9.79
N ILE A 84 20.78 -6.76 10.88
CA ILE A 84 20.16 -7.34 12.07
C ILE A 84 19.17 -6.36 12.70
N VAL A 85 19.51 -5.06 12.74
CA VAL A 85 18.60 -4.00 13.22
C VAL A 85 17.39 -3.87 12.28
N LEU A 86 17.61 -3.72 10.96
CA LEU A 86 16.56 -3.64 9.95
C LEU A 86 15.53 -4.78 10.08
N VAL A 87 16.02 -6.03 10.16
CA VAL A 87 15.13 -7.21 10.25
C VAL A 87 14.45 -7.27 11.63
N GLY A 88 15.10 -6.79 12.69
CA GLY A 88 14.51 -6.66 14.03
C GLY A 88 13.34 -5.68 14.09
N ASP A 89 13.55 -4.44 13.59
CA ASP A 89 12.50 -3.42 13.50
C ASP A 89 11.35 -3.86 12.56
N LEU A 90 11.68 -4.54 11.45
CA LEU A 90 10.70 -5.08 10.52
C LEU A 90 9.87 -6.21 11.14
N LYS A 91 10.49 -7.07 11.96
CA LYS A 91 9.82 -8.10 12.74
C LYS A 91 8.87 -7.51 13.77
N ASP A 92 9.27 -6.46 14.49
CA ASP A 92 8.42 -5.77 15.46
C ASP A 92 7.21 -5.14 14.76
N TRP A 93 7.43 -4.42 13.65
CA TRP A 93 6.37 -3.80 12.86
C TRP A 93 5.36 -4.79 12.24
N LEU A 94 5.84 -5.97 11.81
CA LEU A 94 5.00 -7.02 11.23
C LEU A 94 4.37 -7.95 12.27
N GLU A 95 4.84 -7.95 13.52
CA GLU A 95 4.50 -8.90 14.58
C GLU A 95 4.75 -10.40 14.22
N ILE A 96 5.73 -10.69 13.34
CA ILE A 96 6.07 -12.06 12.88
C ILE A 96 7.54 -12.44 13.16
N ASP A 97 7.84 -13.73 13.23
CA ASP A 97 9.22 -14.20 13.43
C ASP A 97 10.02 -14.16 12.12
N LEU A 98 11.11 -13.38 12.09
CA LEU A 98 12.01 -13.23 10.95
C LEU A 98 13.44 -13.54 11.36
N GLU A 99 14.14 -14.31 10.53
CA GLU A 99 15.57 -14.54 10.68
C GLU A 99 16.38 -13.41 10.02
N PRO A 100 17.41 -12.84 10.67
CA PRO A 100 18.26 -11.81 10.05
C PRO A 100 19.07 -12.34 8.86
N THR A 101 19.16 -13.66 8.70
CA THR A 101 19.71 -14.33 7.52
C THR A 101 18.91 -14.05 6.24
N LEU A 102 17.63 -13.69 6.35
CA LEU A 102 16.77 -13.37 5.21
C LEU A 102 17.31 -12.22 4.35
N ILE A 103 18.12 -11.30 4.90
CA ILE A 103 18.72 -10.23 4.08
C ILE A 103 19.76 -10.75 3.07
N TYR A 104 20.36 -11.92 3.33
CA TYR A 104 21.34 -12.51 2.42
C TYR A 104 20.67 -13.41 1.37
N ASP A 105 19.54 -14.03 1.72
CA ASP A 105 18.71 -14.85 0.83
C ASP A 105 17.86 -13.95 -0.11
N TYR A 106 17.34 -12.84 0.43
CA TYR A 106 16.54 -11.83 -0.26
C TYR A 106 17.24 -10.46 -0.19
N PRO A 107 18.32 -10.24 -0.96
CA PRO A 107 19.18 -9.07 -0.82
C PRO A 107 18.57 -7.75 -1.29
N SER A 108 17.36 -7.72 -1.85
CA SER A 108 16.70 -6.48 -2.30
C SER A 108 15.35 -6.25 -1.62
N ILE A 109 14.90 -5.00 -1.59
CA ILE A 109 13.62 -4.58 -1.01
C ILE A 109 12.44 -5.30 -1.69
N GLU A 110 12.49 -5.47 -3.02
CA GLU A 110 11.46 -6.21 -3.75
C GLU A 110 11.38 -7.68 -3.31
N GLU A 111 12.51 -8.38 -3.23
CA GLU A 111 12.51 -9.81 -2.93
C GLU A 111 12.14 -10.07 -1.47
N LEU A 112 12.67 -9.26 -0.54
CA LEU A 112 12.32 -9.35 0.87
C LEU A 112 10.82 -9.05 1.08
N ALA A 113 10.29 -7.97 0.50
CA ALA A 113 8.87 -7.65 0.62
C ALA A 113 7.96 -8.68 -0.05
N ARG A 114 8.41 -9.32 -1.14
CA ARG A 114 7.69 -10.42 -1.82
C ARG A 114 7.60 -11.63 -0.90
N HIS A 115 8.73 -12.05 -0.31
CA HIS A 115 8.79 -13.17 0.62
C HIS A 115 7.89 -12.94 1.84
N LEU A 116 8.04 -11.78 2.50
CA LEU A 116 7.26 -11.41 3.69
C LEU A 116 5.75 -11.37 3.42
N ASN A 117 5.33 -10.76 2.30
CA ASN A 117 3.94 -10.75 1.89
C ASN A 117 3.38 -12.17 1.65
N ASP A 118 4.19 -13.12 1.20
CA ASP A 118 3.74 -14.51 1.02
C ASP A 118 3.69 -15.26 2.36
N SER A 119 4.70 -15.13 3.22
CA SER A 119 4.73 -15.70 4.57
C SER A 119 3.54 -15.24 5.43
N ILE A 120 3.24 -13.93 5.43
CA ILE A 120 2.07 -13.36 6.11
C ILE A 120 0.76 -13.91 5.53
N ARG A 121 0.69 -14.13 4.21
CA ARG A 121 -0.51 -14.71 3.59
C ARG A 121 -0.65 -16.21 3.89
N ALA A 122 0.45 -16.94 4.07
CA ALA A 122 0.43 -18.35 4.43
C ALA A 122 0.03 -18.58 5.90
N GLU A 123 0.45 -17.71 6.82
CA GLU A 123 0.13 -17.81 8.25
C GLU A 123 -1.34 -17.46 8.58
N TYR A 124 -1.98 -16.62 7.75
CA TYR A 124 -3.35 -16.12 7.94
C TYR A 124 -4.38 -16.65 6.91
N SER A 125 -4.09 -17.75 6.21
CA SER A 125 -4.99 -18.38 5.23
C SER A 125 -5.72 -19.63 5.73
#